data_AF-A0A954Z0K8-F1
#
_entry.id   AF-A0A954Z0K8-F1
#
_cell.length_a   1.000
_cell.length_b   1.000
_cell.length_c   1.000
_cell.angle_alpha   90.00
_cell.angle_beta   90.00
_cell.angle_gamma   90.00
#
_symmetry.space_group_name_H-M   'P 1'
#
loop_
_entity.id
_entity.type
_entity.pdbx_description
1 polymer ?
#
loop_
_entity_poly.entity_id
_entity_poly.type
_entity_poly.pdbx_seq_one_letter_code
_entity_poly.pdbx_strand_id
1 'polypeptide(L)' 'MSQPAPSTPPTPSATVMMLCPHLRCRKILRVPQKCRGKQVKCHFCGKTFQVPMDIKPAETPSEDTV' A
#
# COMPACT_ATOMS: atom_id res chain seq x y z
N MET A 1 23.62 18.62 29.02
CA MET A 1 22.79 18.83 27.81
C MET A 1 23.03 17.62 26.91
N SER A 2 22.26 16.56 27.09
CA SER A 2 22.45 15.29 26.39
C SER A 2 21.11 14.89 25.79
N GLN A 3 20.94 15.12 24.50
CA GLN A 3 19.86 14.50 23.74
C GLN A 3 20.49 13.58 22.69
N PRO A 4 20.51 12.26 22.91
CA PRO A 4 20.74 11.28 21.86
C PRO A 4 19.42 10.82 21.22
N ALA A 5 19.37 10.86 19.88
CA ALA A 5 18.48 10.14 18.93
C ALA A 5 16.98 10.58 18.85
N PRO A 6 16.32 10.51 17.66
CA PRO A 6 16.51 9.49 16.64
C PRO A 6 16.73 10.01 15.20
N SER A 7 17.92 9.74 14.68
CA SER A 7 18.20 9.73 13.24
C SER A 7 17.74 8.41 12.63
N THR A 8 16.45 8.07 12.71
CA THR A 8 15.93 6.96 11.91
C THR A 8 15.47 7.56 10.59
N PRO A 9 16.23 7.42 9.48
CA PRO A 9 15.71 7.79 8.18
C PRO A 9 14.42 6.97 7.96
N PRO A 10 13.35 7.55 7.41
CA PRO A 10 12.22 6.74 6.97
C PRO A 10 12.73 5.89 5.81
N THR A 11 13.17 4.67 6.11
CA THR A 11 13.38 3.63 5.10
C THR A 11 12.15 3.70 4.19
N PRO A 12 12.29 3.94 2.88
CA PRO A 12 11.17 4.10 1.97
C PRO A 12 10.47 2.75 1.86
N SER A 13 9.67 2.45 2.87
CA SER A 13 8.81 1.30 3.00
C SER A 13 7.81 1.50 1.90
N ALA A 14 8.04 0.83 0.77
CA ALA A 14 7.33 1.01 -0.48
C ALA A 14 5.83 1.21 -0.17
N THR A 15 5.37 2.44 -0.37
CA THR A 15 4.04 2.87 0.00
C THR A 15 3.25 3.02 -1.28
N VAL A 16 2.10 2.38 -1.35
CA VAL A 16 1.18 2.49 -2.47
C VAL A 16 0.18 3.59 -2.20
N MET A 17 0.02 4.46 -3.19
CA MET A 17 -1.01 5.48 -3.22
C MET A 17 -2.27 4.89 -3.84
N MET A 18 -3.39 4.96 -3.12
CA MET A 18 -4.68 4.50 -3.63
C MET A 18 -5.81 5.42 -3.18
N LEU A 19 -6.86 5.48 -3.99
CA LEU A 19 -8.05 6.25 -3.65
C LEU A 19 -8.90 5.49 -2.63
N CYS A 20 -9.42 6.19 -1.62
CA CYS A 20 -10.43 5.61 -0.76
C CYS A 20 -11.64 5.14 -1.60
N PRO A 21 -12.08 3.87 -1.52
CA PRO A 21 -13.22 3.37 -2.28
C PRO A 21 -14.56 3.94 -1.80
N HIS A 22 -14.56 4.69 -0.70
CA HIS A 22 -15.74 5.39 -0.24
C HIS A 22 -15.96 6.66 -1.08
N LEU A 23 -17.02 6.67 -1.90
CA LEU A 23 -17.33 7.75 -2.85
C LEU A 23 -17.49 9.13 -2.19
N ARG A 24 -17.88 9.20 -0.92
CA ARG A 24 -17.94 10.45 -0.14
C ARG A 24 -16.57 10.96 0.30
N CYS A 25 -15.59 10.06 0.45
CA CYS A 25 -14.26 10.41 0.91
C CYS A 25 -13.31 10.70 -0.26
N ARG A 26 -13.16 9.78 -1.23
CA ARG A 26 -12.26 9.86 -2.39
C ARG A 26 -10.84 10.42 -2.11
N LYS A 27 -10.37 10.36 -0.87
CA LYS A 27 -9.05 10.88 -0.49
C LYS A 27 -7.96 9.89 -0.88
N ILE A 28 -6.81 10.43 -1.26
CA ILE A 28 -5.61 9.64 -1.55
C ILE A 28 -5.04 9.14 -0.23
N LEU A 29 -4.96 7.82 -0.12
CA LEU A 29 -4.40 7.11 1.02
C LEU A 29 -3.03 6.56 0.65
N ARG A 30 -2.08 6.75 1.54
CA ARG A 30 -0.73 6.19 1.47
C ARG A 30 -0.70 4.95 2.36
N VAL A 31 -0.89 3.79 1.77
CA VAL A 31 -0.86 2.52 2.50
C VAL A 31 0.45 1.79 2.22
N PRO A 32 1.12 1.23 3.23
CA PRO A 32 2.38 0.52 3.02
C PRO A 32 2.12 -0.81 2.30
N GLN A 33 3.04 -1.25 1.44
CA GLN A 33 2.91 -2.49 0.67
C GLN A 33 2.70 -3.74 1.56
N LYS A 34 3.19 -3.72 2.81
CA LYS A 34 2.95 -4.77 3.82
C LYS A 34 1.45 -5.02 4.13
N CYS A 35 0.59 -4.06 3.79
CA CYS A 35 -0.85 -4.15 3.97
C CYS A 35 -1.60 -4.63 2.72
N ARG A 36 -0.92 -4.90 1.59
CA ARG A 36 -1.55 -5.50 0.41
C ARG A 36 -2.18 -6.86 0.76
N GLY A 37 -3.37 -7.11 0.25
CA GLY A 37 -4.18 -8.30 0.58
C GLY A 37 -4.85 -8.27 1.96
N LYS A 38 -4.57 -7.27 2.80
CA LYS A 38 -5.16 -7.14 4.14
C LYS A 38 -6.29 -6.12 4.17
N GLN A 39 -7.19 -6.27 5.14
CA GLN A 39 -8.16 -5.22 5.47
C GLN A 39 -7.48 -4.10 6.26
N VAL A 40 -7.61 -2.88 5.77
CA VAL A 40 -7.11 -1.67 6.44
C VAL A 40 -8.23 -0.66 6.58
N LYS A 41 -8.07 0.23 7.56
CA LYS A 41 -9.03 1.32 7.82
C LYS A 41 -8.55 2.60 7.17
N CYS A 42 -9.43 3.29 6.45
CA CYS A 42 -9.15 4.63 5.94
C CYS A 42 -8.86 5.59 7.09
N HIS A 43 -7.72 6.27 7.05
CA HIS A 43 -7.34 7.27 8.06
C HIS A 43 -8.32 8.46 8.10
N PHE A 44 -8.95 8.79 6.97
CA PHE A 44 -9.82 9.97 6.87
C PHE A 44 -11.29 9.71 7.20
N CYS A 45 -11.84 8.57 6.79
CA CYS A 45 -13.28 8.27 6.95
C CYS A 45 -13.56 7.06 7.83
N GLY A 46 -12.54 6.33 8.27
CA GLY A 46 -12.73 5.16 9.12
C GLY A 46 -13.31 3.92 8.41
N LYS A 47 -13.57 3.97 7.09
CA LYS A 47 -14.10 2.83 6.34
C LYS A 47 -13.03 1.73 6.21
N THR A 48 -13.39 0.50 6.55
CA THR A 48 -12.56 -0.68 6.30
C THR A 48 -12.67 -1.10 4.83
N PHE A 49 -11.53 -1.34 4.17
CA PHE A 49 -11.47 -1.84 2.81
C PHE A 49 -10.28 -2.78 2.65
N GLN A 50 -10.35 -3.66 1.66
CA GLN A 50 -9.27 -4.58 1.34
C GLN A 50 -8.31 -3.91 0.36
N VAL A 51 -7.02 -3.91 0.69
CA VAL A 51 -6.00 -3.42 -0.24
C VAL A 51 -5.81 -4.47 -1.33
N PRO A 52 -5.93 -4.13 -2.62
CA PRO A 52 -5.68 -5.08 -3.69
C PRO A 52 -4.25 -5.62 -3.57
N MET A 53 -4.11 -6.95 -3.63
CA MET A 53 -2.81 -7.59 -3.73
C MET A 53 -2.26 -7.31 -5.12
N ASP A 54 -0.94 -7.19 -5.25
CA ASP A 54 -0.35 -7.29 -6.58
C ASP A 54 -0.52 -8.74 -7.01
N ILE A 55 -1.60 -8.95 -7.77
CA ILE A 55 -1.61 -10.00 -8.75
C ILE A 55 -0.49 -9.56 -9.68
N LYS A 56 0.73 -10.07 -9.43
CA LYS A 56 1.76 -10.08 -10.47
C LYS A 56 1.00 -10.70 -11.65
N PRO A 57 0.73 -9.97 -12.75
CA PRO A 57 0.07 -10.57 -13.88
C PRO A 57 0.89 -11.81 -14.14
N ALA A 58 0.22 -12.98 -14.07
CA ALA A 58 0.87 -14.26 -14.27
C ALA A 58 1.73 -14.05 -15.50
N GLU A 59 3.03 -13.98 -15.26
CA GLU A 59 4.06 -14.11 -16.25
C GLU A 59 3.64 -15.39 -16.96
N THR A 60 3.01 -15.24 -18.11
CA THR A 60 2.80 -16.32 -19.06
C THR A 60 4.18 -16.95 -19.17
N PRO A 61 4.39 -18.16 -18.63
CA PRO A 61 5.64 -18.83 -18.86
C PRO A 61 5.79 -18.93 -20.38
N SER A 62 6.95 -18.48 -20.82
CA SER A 62 7.56 -18.62 -22.13
C SER A 62 6.97 -19.70 -23.05
N GLU A 63 6.82 -19.32 -24.33
CA GLU A 63 7.45 -20.00 -25.48
C GLU A 63 6.97 -21.41 -25.88
N ASP A 64 6.39 -21.52 -27.10
CA ASP A 64 6.56 -22.70 -27.95
C ASP A 64 6.42 -22.32 -29.44
N THR A 65 7.57 -22.29 -30.13
CA THR A 65 7.81 -22.85 -31.47
C THR A 65 6.59 -23.29 -32.29
N VAL A 66 6.40 -22.69 -33.48
CA VAL A 66 6.15 -23.42 -34.74
C VAL A 66 6.51 -22.55 -35.96
#